data_AF-A0A0D0EZY6-F1
#
_entry.id   AF-A0A0D0EZY6-F1
#
_cell.length_a   1.000
_cell.length_b   1.000
_cell.length_c   1.000
_cell.angle_alpha   90.00
_cell.angle_beta   90.00
_cell.angle_gamma   90.00
#
_symmetry.space_group_name_H-M   'P 1'
#
loop_
_entity.id
_entity.type
_entity.pdbx_description
1 polymer ?
#
loop_
_entity_poly.entity_id
_entity_poly.type
_entity_poly.pdbx_seq_one_letter_code
_entity_poly.pdbx_strand_id
1 'polypeptide(L)'
;MDANKVMVYDKCHYFSRFLKYEFKDINFAAGHKTDILYGHEMTNDLSLIVFVFYSEKELIDLLRVNSFGIPLLVCNHCPEYQHKFRNIHNIEVLECLDTKRGFRNDLRMHFEERFNLADQQVIVEA
;
A
#
# COMPACT_ATOMS: atom_id res chain seq x y z
N MET A 1 16.41 -12.04 5.96
CA MET A 1 15.66 -11.89 4.70
C MET A 1 14.76 -10.70 4.92
N ASP A 2 15.01 -9.59 4.22
CA ASP A 2 14.33 -8.33 4.46
C ASP A 2 12.90 -8.40 3.90
N ALA A 3 11.96 -8.78 4.76
CA ALA A 3 10.53 -8.93 4.46
C ALA A 3 9.79 -7.59 4.37
N ASN A 4 10.34 -6.64 3.62
CA ASN A 4 9.86 -5.25 3.58
C ASN A 4 9.47 -4.79 2.17
N LYS A 5 9.36 -5.71 1.21
CA LYS A 5 8.96 -5.36 -0.16
C LYS A 5 7.50 -4.95 -0.15
N VAL A 6 7.22 -3.77 -0.70
CA VAL A 6 5.87 -3.21 -0.84
C VAL A 6 5.53 -3.10 -2.31
N MET A 7 4.42 -3.69 -2.73
CA MET A 7 3.95 -3.57 -4.11
C MET A 7 2.80 -2.58 -4.20
N VAL A 8 2.76 -1.78 -5.27
CA VAL A 8 1.71 -0.77 -5.46
C VAL A 8 0.87 -1.14 -6.68
N TYR A 9 -0.41 -1.42 -6.45
CA TYR A 9 -1.41 -1.48 -7.51
C TYR A 9 -2.06 -0.11 -7.68
N ASP A 10 -1.67 0.61 -8.74
CA ASP A 10 -2.18 1.96 -9.04
C ASP A 10 -2.56 2.06 -10.52
N LYS A 11 -3.86 2.15 -10.80
CA LYS A 11 -4.39 2.27 -12.16
C LYS A 11 -3.99 3.57 -12.87
N CYS A 12 -3.71 4.64 -12.15
CA CYS A 12 -3.38 5.97 -12.70
C CYS A 12 -1.87 6.28 -12.72
N HIS A 13 -1.04 5.42 -12.15
CA HIS A 13 0.44 5.51 -12.05
C HIS A 13 1.00 6.71 -11.26
N TYR A 14 0.26 7.82 -11.13
CA TYR A 14 0.73 9.02 -10.44
C TYR A 14 1.00 8.75 -8.95
N PHE A 15 0.17 7.94 -8.31
CA PHE A 15 0.27 7.70 -6.87
C PHE A 15 1.45 6.80 -6.52
N SER A 16 1.69 5.77 -7.33
CA SER A 16 2.88 4.92 -7.19
C SER A 16 4.19 5.71 -7.31
N ARG A 17 4.24 6.73 -8.18
CA ARG A 17 5.39 7.64 -8.28
C ARG A 17 5.54 8.51 -7.05
N PHE A 18 4.43 9.05 -6.54
CA PHE A 18 4.43 9.82 -5.30
C PHE A 18 5.00 8.99 -4.14
N LEU A 19 4.50 7.77 -3.92
CA LEU A 19 4.96 6.89 -2.85
C LEU A 19 6.48 6.64 -2.93
N LYS A 20 6.98 6.28 -4.12
CA LYS A 20 8.41 6.01 -4.34
C LYS A 20 9.30 7.23 -4.11
N TYR A 21 8.80 8.42 -4.44
CA TYR A 21 9.54 9.66 -4.23
C TYR A 21 9.55 10.09 -2.76
N GLU A 22 8.43 9.92 -2.09
CA GLU A 22 8.16 10.45 -0.75
C GLU A 22 8.70 9.55 0.36
N PHE A 23 8.61 8.22 0.19
CA PHE A 23 8.99 7.23 1.19
C PHE A 23 10.16 6.38 0.66
N LYS A 24 11.31 7.03 0.44
CA LYS A 24 12.52 6.40 -0.15
C LYS A 24 13.13 5.31 0.71
N ASP A 25 12.80 5.32 2.00
CA ASP A 25 13.17 4.36 3.01
C ASP A 25 12.34 3.06 2.94
N ILE A 26 11.29 3.03 2.11
CA ILE A 26 10.45 1.85 1.88
C ILE A 26 10.88 1.15 0.60
N ASN A 27 11.03 -0.18 0.65
CA ASN A 27 11.40 -0.99 -0.50
C ASN A 27 10.20 -1.23 -1.43
N PHE A 28 9.84 -0.22 -2.23
CA PHE A 28 8.76 -0.36 -3.20
C PHE A 28 9.20 -1.13 -4.44
N ALA A 29 8.51 -2.22 -4.73
CA ALA A 29 8.64 -2.95 -5.98
C ALA A 29 8.03 -2.19 -7.16
N ALA A 30 8.59 -2.40 -8.35
CA ALA A 30 7.87 -2.16 -9.58
C ALA A 30 7.17 -3.47 -9.97
N GLY A 31 5.85 -3.43 -10.10
CA GLY A 31 5.07 -4.54 -10.63
C GLY A 31 4.20 -4.03 -11.78
N HIS A 32 4.06 -4.82 -12.83
CA HIS A 32 3.07 -4.53 -13.86
C HIS A 32 1.68 -4.91 -13.35
N LYS A 33 0.65 -4.13 -13.66
CA LYS A 33 -0.70 -4.33 -13.11
C LYS A 33 -1.26 -5.71 -13.39
N THR A 34 -1.06 -6.21 -14.62
CA THR A 34 -1.51 -7.56 -14.99
C THR A 34 -0.83 -8.60 -14.14
N ASP A 35 0.47 -8.45 -13.91
CA ASP A 35 1.28 -9.44 -13.21
C ASP A 35 0.91 -9.48 -11.72
N ILE A 36 0.56 -8.31 -11.15
CA ILE A 36 -0.05 -8.21 -9.82
C ILE A 36 -1.41 -8.93 -9.80
N LEU A 37 -2.30 -8.67 -10.76
CA LEU A 37 -3.63 -9.27 -10.80
C LEU A 37 -3.59 -10.79 -10.96
N TYR A 38 -2.62 -11.33 -11.69
CA TYR A 38 -2.48 -12.77 -11.91
C TYR A 38 -1.52 -13.44 -10.91
N GLY A 39 -1.01 -12.67 -9.95
CA GLY A 39 -0.18 -13.19 -8.87
C GLY A 39 1.26 -13.56 -9.26
N HIS A 40 1.72 -13.18 -10.46
CA HIS A 40 3.08 -13.48 -10.94
C HIS A 40 4.18 -12.77 -10.13
N GLU A 41 3.82 -11.69 -9.44
CA GLU A 41 4.71 -10.91 -8.58
C GLU A 41 4.63 -11.30 -7.08
N MET A 42 3.80 -12.29 -6.74
CA MET A 42 3.60 -12.74 -5.35
C MET A 42 4.78 -13.58 -4.91
N THR A 43 5.71 -12.92 -4.22
CA THR A 43 7.00 -13.45 -3.80
C THR A 43 7.03 -13.52 -2.28
N ASN A 44 7.79 -14.46 -1.69
CA ASN A 44 7.79 -14.68 -0.23
C ASN A 44 8.34 -13.48 0.58
N ASP A 45 9.03 -12.55 -0.07
CA ASP A 45 9.55 -11.31 0.52
C ASP A 45 8.56 -10.13 0.43
N LEU A 46 7.43 -10.30 -0.26
CA LEU A 46 6.36 -9.32 -0.36
C LEU A 46 5.53 -9.31 0.93
N SER A 47 5.55 -8.18 1.64
CA SER A 47 4.90 -8.05 2.95
C SER A 47 3.69 -7.14 2.94
N LEU A 48 3.48 -6.33 1.89
CA LEU A 48 2.33 -5.45 1.76
C LEU A 48 2.01 -5.18 0.29
N ILE A 49 0.71 -5.11 -0.02
CA ILE A 49 0.22 -4.52 -1.27
C ILE A 49 -0.54 -3.23 -0.95
N VAL A 50 -0.08 -2.12 -1.50
CA VAL A 50 -0.83 -0.86 -1.51
C VAL A 50 -1.74 -0.85 -2.73
N PHE A 51 -3.05 -0.89 -2.52
CA PHE A 51 -4.05 -0.83 -3.57
C PHE A 51 -4.66 0.58 -3.60
N VAL A 52 -4.51 1.29 -4.72
CA VAL A 52 -5.10 2.62 -4.89
C VAL A 52 -6.47 2.48 -5.54
N PHE A 53 -7.52 2.76 -4.76
CA PHE A 53 -8.91 2.53 -5.17
C PHE A 53 -9.53 3.85 -5.65
N TYR A 54 -9.77 3.97 -6.96
CA TYR A 54 -10.31 5.20 -7.57
C TYR A 54 -11.79 5.10 -7.94
N SER A 55 -12.35 3.90 -8.08
CA SER A 55 -13.75 3.70 -8.43
C SER A 55 -14.24 2.28 -8.14
N GLU A 56 -15.57 2.14 -8.03
CA GLU A 56 -16.26 0.83 -7.94
C GLU A 56 -15.84 -0.18 -9.01
N LYS A 57 -15.45 0.28 -10.21
CA LYS A 57 -15.02 -0.59 -11.31
C LYS A 57 -13.78 -1.43 -10.97
N GLU A 58 -13.09 -1.09 -9.89
CA GLU A 58 -11.87 -1.76 -9.43
C GLU A 58 -12.15 -2.75 -8.28
N LEU A 59 -13.41 -2.94 -7.86
CA LEU A 59 -13.75 -3.89 -6.80
C LEU A 59 -13.34 -5.34 -7.14
N ILE A 60 -13.53 -5.75 -8.40
CA ILE A 60 -13.11 -7.10 -8.84
C ILE A 60 -11.59 -7.26 -8.77
N ASP A 61 -10.85 -6.23 -9.17
CA ASP A 61 -9.39 -6.22 -9.06
C ASP A 61 -8.95 -6.29 -7.60
N LEU A 62 -9.57 -5.48 -6.72
CA LEU A 62 -9.31 -5.48 -5.28
C LEU A 62 -9.55 -6.87 -4.66
N LEU A 63 -10.69 -7.50 -4.96
CA LEU A 63 -11.01 -8.84 -4.45
C LEU A 63 -10.01 -9.89 -4.95
N ARG A 64 -9.57 -9.79 -6.20
CA ARG A 64 -8.55 -10.67 -6.76
C ARG A 64 -7.21 -10.49 -6.05
N VAL A 65 -6.77 -9.26 -5.85
CA VAL A 65 -5.52 -8.99 -5.10
C VAL A 65 -5.64 -9.48 -3.65
N ASN A 66 -6.79 -9.28 -3.00
CA ASN A 66 -7.02 -9.76 -1.64
C ASN A 66 -6.99 -11.30 -1.52
N SER A 67 -7.34 -12.04 -2.58
CA SER A 67 -7.31 -13.51 -2.56
C SER A 67 -5.91 -14.11 -2.39
N PHE A 68 -4.84 -13.33 -2.61
CA PHE A 68 -3.47 -13.80 -2.42
C PHE A 68 -3.07 -13.93 -0.95
N GLY A 69 -3.88 -13.42 -0.02
CA GLY A 69 -3.61 -13.51 1.42
C GLY A 69 -2.43 -12.66 1.90
N ILE A 70 -1.88 -11.80 1.03
CA ILE A 70 -0.90 -10.79 1.40
C ILE A 70 -1.64 -9.59 1.97
N PRO A 71 -1.20 -8.98 3.09
CA PRO A 71 -1.84 -7.80 3.65
C PRO A 71 -2.03 -6.68 2.62
N LEU A 72 -3.20 -6.04 2.65
CA LEU A 72 -3.53 -4.91 1.78
C LEU A 72 -3.68 -3.62 2.57
N LEU A 73 -3.07 -2.56 2.05
CA LEU A 73 -3.40 -1.18 2.39
C LEU A 73 -4.20 -0.57 1.25
N VAL A 74 -5.48 -0.30 1.48
CA VAL A 74 -6.35 0.33 0.48
C VAL A 74 -6.33 1.84 0.68
N CYS A 75 -5.73 2.53 -0.28
CA CYS A 75 -5.78 3.99 -0.39
C CYS A 75 -7.09 4.37 -1.11
N ASN A 76 -8.12 4.68 -0.34
CA ASN A 76 -9.48 4.90 -0.82
C ASN A 76 -9.69 6.35 -1.28
N HIS A 77 -9.88 6.56 -2.58
CA HIS A 77 -10.30 7.84 -3.14
C HIS A 77 -11.82 7.96 -3.34
N CYS A 78 -12.60 6.97 -2.90
CA CYS A 78 -14.05 6.91 -3.05
C CYS A 78 -14.76 6.99 -1.69
N PRO A 79 -15.27 8.16 -1.28
CA PRO A 79 -15.93 8.34 0.02
C PRO A 79 -17.04 7.33 0.31
N GLU A 80 -17.77 6.92 -0.72
CA GLU A 80 -18.89 5.98 -0.61
C GLU A 80 -18.46 4.55 -0.19
N TYR A 81 -17.15 4.24 -0.27
CA TYR A 81 -16.58 2.94 0.12
C TYR A 81 -15.87 2.94 1.49
N GLN A 82 -15.84 4.07 2.20
CA GLN A 82 -15.08 4.27 3.45
C GLN A 82 -15.30 3.20 4.53
N HIS A 83 -16.52 2.68 4.65
CA HIS A 83 -16.87 1.69 5.66
C HIS A 83 -16.96 0.27 5.12
N LYS A 84 -16.81 0.08 3.81
CA LYS A 84 -17.07 -1.20 3.15
C LYS A 84 -15.94 -2.21 3.36
N PHE A 85 -14.72 -1.74 3.61
CA PHE A 85 -13.55 -2.60 3.76
C PHE A 85 -13.11 -2.83 5.21
N ARG A 86 -13.64 -2.07 6.17
CA ARG A 86 -13.19 -2.08 7.59
C ARG A 86 -13.31 -3.42 8.31
N ASN A 87 -14.18 -4.32 7.84
CA ASN A 87 -14.41 -5.63 8.46
C ASN A 87 -13.69 -6.78 7.76
N ILE A 88 -12.83 -6.49 6.78
CA ILE A 88 -12.06 -7.51 6.06
C ILE A 88 -10.70 -7.63 6.75
N HIS A 89 -10.46 -8.74 7.44
CA HIS A 89 -9.28 -8.96 8.31
C HIS A 89 -7.92 -8.67 7.65
N ASN A 90 -7.82 -8.83 6.33
CA ASN A 90 -6.58 -8.65 5.58
C ASN A 90 -6.45 -7.28 4.89
N ILE A 91 -7.39 -6.35 5.17
CA ILE A 91 -7.44 -5.04 4.55
C ILE A 91 -7.42 -3.95 5.61
N GLU A 92 -6.40 -3.12 5.54
CA GLU A 92 -6.35 -1.81 6.19
C GLU A 92 -6.76 -0.73 5.18
N VAL A 93 -7.37 0.35 5.64
CA VAL A 93 -7.92 1.40 4.77
C VAL A 93 -7.41 2.75 5.22
N LEU A 94 -6.85 3.51 4.28
CA LEU A 94 -6.55 4.92 4.44
C LEU A 94 -7.40 5.74 3.49
N GLU A 95 -8.05 6.77 4.02
CA GLU A 95 -8.89 7.65 3.25
C GLU A 95 -8.05 8.75 2.60
N CYS A 96 -8.12 8.86 1.27
CA CYS A 96 -7.40 9.88 0.51
C CYS A 96 -8.19 11.20 0.40
N LEU A 97 -9.16 11.43 1.31
CA LEU A 97 -10.13 12.52 1.23
C LEU A 97 -9.66 13.81 1.90
N ASP A 98 -8.60 13.72 2.70
CA ASP A 98 -8.02 14.86 3.40
C ASP A 98 -7.03 15.65 2.54
N THR A 99 -6.52 16.74 3.11
CA THR A 99 -5.42 17.50 2.50
C THR A 99 -4.24 16.59 2.15
N LYS A 100 -3.54 16.87 1.05
CA LYS A 100 -2.34 16.13 0.61
C LYS A 100 -1.32 15.90 1.74
N ARG A 101 -1.23 16.83 2.70
CA ARG A 101 -0.34 16.73 3.86
C ARG A 101 -0.84 15.74 4.92
N GLY A 102 -2.13 15.72 5.21
CA GLY A 102 -2.73 14.77 6.17
C GLY A 102 -2.51 13.35 5.70
N PHE A 103 -2.93 13.05 4.47
CA PHE A 103 -2.78 11.72 3.90
C PHE A 103 -1.32 11.23 3.82
N ARG A 104 -0.37 12.13 3.54
CA ARG A 104 1.07 11.82 3.60
C ARG A 104 1.50 11.40 5.01
N ASN A 105 1.03 12.09 6.05
CA ASN A 105 1.37 11.78 7.42
C ASN A 105 0.77 10.44 7.84
N ASP A 106 -0.45 10.14 7.42
CA ASP A 106 -1.12 8.87 7.74
C ASP A 106 -0.38 7.69 7.10
N LEU A 107 0.05 7.84 5.83
CA LEU A 107 0.92 6.86 5.17
C LEU A 107 2.26 6.68 5.88
N ARG A 108 2.88 7.78 6.32
CA ARG A 108 4.15 7.74 7.07
C ARG A 108 3.98 6.93 8.35
N MET A 109 2.96 7.26 9.15
CA MET A 109 2.64 6.57 10.40
C MET A 109 2.40 5.08 10.16
N HIS A 110 1.58 4.73 9.17
CA HIS A 110 1.32 3.33 8.82
C HIS A 110 2.60 2.57 8.45
N PHE A 111 3.47 3.15 7.60
CA PHE A 111 4.72 2.49 7.24
C PHE A 111 5.72 2.38 8.41
N GLU A 112 5.80 3.39 9.27
CA GLU A 112 6.65 3.37 10.47
C GLU A 112 6.21 2.28 11.44
N GLU A 113 4.91 2.19 11.72
CA GLU A 113 4.32 1.15 12.58
C GLU A 113 4.52 -0.25 11.99
N ARG A 114 4.32 -0.39 10.68
CA ARG A 114 4.40 -1.70 10.01
C ARG A 114 5.83 -2.22 9.89
N PHE A 115 6.80 -1.34 9.62
CA PHE A 115 8.17 -1.72 9.34
C PHE A 115 9.15 -1.38 10.47
N ASN A 116 8.66 -0.90 11.61
CA ASN A 116 9.45 -0.49 12.79
C ASN A 116 10.61 0.46 12.43
N LEU A 117 10.33 1.45 11.58
CA LEU A 117 11.37 2.35 11.03
C LEU A 117 11.85 3.40 12.05
N ALA A 118 11.13 3.58 13.15
CA ALA A 118 11.45 4.56 14.20
C ALA A 118 12.75 4.22 14.97
N ASP A 119 13.16 2.94 15.02
CA ASP A 119 14.36 2.51 15.77
C ASP A 119 15.66 2.49 14.94
N GLN A 120 15.58 2.73 13.63
CA GLN A 120 16.75 2.67 12.74
C GLN A 120 17.54 3.99 12.63
N GLN A 121 17.08 5.08 13.26
CA GLN A 121 17.79 6.36 13.25
C GLN A 121 18.88 6.52 14.33
N VAL A 122 19.00 5.59 15.29
CA VAL A 122 19.93 5.76 16.43
C VAL A 122 21.34 5.18 16.17
N ILE A 123 21.57 4.44 15.08
CA ILE A 123 22.82 3.67 14.90
C ILE A 123 23.84 4.36 13.97
N VAL A 124 23.54 5.53 13.39
CA VAL A 124 24.47 6.22 12.48
C VAL A 124 25.05 7.50 13.08
N GLU A 125 25.40 7.50 14.36
CA GLU A 125 26.37 8.44 14.94
C GLU A 125 27.15 7.73 16.07
N ALA A 126 28.22 7.03 15.71
CA ALA A 126 29.27 6.57 16.62
C ALA A 126 30.63 6.59 15.90
#